data_AF-A0A167UEL1-F1
#
_entry.id   AF-A0A167UEL1-F1
#
_cell.length_a   1.000
_cell.length_b   1.000
_cell.length_c   1.000
_cell.angle_alpha   90.00
_cell.angle_beta   90.00
_cell.angle_gamma   90.00
#
_symmetry.space_group_name_H-M   'P 1'
#
loop_
_entity.id
_entity.type
_entity.pdbx_description
1 polymer ?
#
loop_
_entity_poly.entity_id
_entity_poly.type
_entity_poly.pdbx_seq_one_letter_code
_entity_poly.pdbx_strand_id
1 'polypeptide(L)'
;MVSQGAILHSTILPLWPSIWTWLQMLHEHKLMYSRGLFSTPNPDHRQARYAALYGPLRILLFSDPQTALSRAVMHTEGALAMAAALWIEEARDPEAFYGFEMAFMLLEPDKGLSPTSDLSTDILDHLVAGCGGSKDEVVQLLYSRVNTNLKRLEPDPNNLQTDLSLILKQIQSSDTTLCDAILSIVPYTIISMVDTLHLLLNLRSKYLKDRKALPKGILYCPMAVIFAALRSPGPHELGYEGLARLLDTSFFTVVARMALIREPSSDTIFAGILETVLQTICIRFAAHRPLLLAMNRAIAAAFPTGIPGGLIGNVFRTFQSDLTEWTQIEERYYEGDGVCNIICGDPQVCFSI
;
A
#
# COMPACT_ATOMS: atom_id res chain seq x y z
N MET A 1 10.44 39.31 8.47
CA MET A 1 10.14 39.04 7.05
C MET A 1 8.87 38.22 7.00
N VAL A 2 7.75 38.78 6.53
CA VAL A 2 6.53 38.00 6.29
C VAL A 2 6.81 37.08 5.11
N SER A 3 6.65 35.76 5.26
CA SER A 3 6.88 34.83 4.16
C SER A 3 5.94 35.17 3.00
N GLN A 4 6.42 35.12 1.76
CA GLN A 4 5.61 35.43 0.56
C GLN A 4 4.32 34.58 0.51
N GLY A 5 4.34 33.37 1.09
CA GLY A 5 3.15 32.53 1.28
C GLY A 5 2.06 33.21 2.12
N ALA A 6 2.41 33.83 3.25
CA ALA A 6 1.43 34.48 4.12
C ALA A 6 0.71 35.66 3.43
N ILE A 7 1.38 36.36 2.51
CA ILE A 7 0.78 37.44 1.70
C ILE A 7 -0.19 36.87 0.66
N LEU A 8 0.15 35.73 0.06
CA LEU A 8 -0.73 35.05 -0.90
C LEU A 8 -2.00 34.52 -0.22
N HIS A 9 -1.89 33.86 0.94
CA HIS A 9 -3.03 33.32 1.67
C HIS A 9 -4.01 34.42 2.12
N SER A 10 -3.51 35.55 2.62
CA SER A 10 -4.37 36.68 3.04
C SER A 10 -5.07 37.36 1.87
N THR A 11 -4.49 37.33 0.68
CA THR A 11 -5.08 37.90 -0.55
C THR A 11 -6.13 36.97 -1.15
N ILE A 12 -5.93 35.65 -1.10
CA ILE A 12 -6.86 34.66 -1.66
C ILE A 12 -8.07 34.42 -0.75
N LEU A 13 -7.90 34.48 0.57
CA LEU A 13 -8.98 34.18 1.53
C LEU A 13 -10.29 34.94 1.26
N PRO A 14 -10.31 36.26 1.00
CA PRO A 14 -11.54 36.98 0.65
C PRO A 14 -12.14 36.57 -0.70
N LEU A 15 -11.31 36.04 -1.62
CA LEU A 15 -11.73 35.61 -2.96
C LEU A 15 -12.23 34.16 -2.99
N TRP A 16 -11.98 33.39 -1.93
CA TRP A 16 -12.30 31.96 -1.86
C TRP A 16 -13.76 31.63 -2.22
N PRO A 17 -14.80 32.33 -1.72
CA PRO A 17 -16.18 32.02 -2.09
C PRO A 17 -16.44 32.08 -3.61
N SER A 18 -15.86 33.08 -4.29
CA SER A 18 -15.94 33.21 -5.74
C SER A 18 -15.15 32.10 -6.45
N ILE A 19 -13.93 31.80 -5.99
CA ILE A 19 -13.11 30.70 -6.53
C ILE A 19 -13.87 29.37 -6.40
N TRP A 20 -14.48 29.11 -5.24
CA TRP A 20 -15.27 27.92 -4.98
C TRP A 20 -16.45 27.79 -5.94
N THR A 21 -17.18 28.89 -6.18
CA THR A 21 -18.30 28.91 -7.13
C THR A 21 -17.84 28.51 -8.54
N TRP A 22 -16.68 29.01 -8.97
CA TRP A 22 -16.07 28.61 -10.26
C TRP A 22 -15.68 27.13 -10.29
N LEU A 23 -15.13 26.59 -9.21
CA LEU A 23 -14.79 25.17 -9.11
C LEU A 23 -16.06 24.29 -9.17
N GLN A 24 -17.15 24.69 -8.49
CA GLN A 24 -18.43 23.99 -8.56
C GLN A 24 -18.98 23.97 -9.99
N MET A 25 -19.04 25.13 -10.65
CA MET A 25 -19.50 25.23 -12.05
C MET A 25 -18.64 24.38 -13.00
N LEU A 26 -17.32 24.39 -12.81
CA LEU A 26 -16.40 23.60 -13.63
C LEU A 26 -16.60 22.09 -13.39
N HIS A 27 -16.79 21.68 -12.15
CA HIS A 27 -17.07 20.30 -11.77
C HIS A 27 -18.41 19.82 -12.34
N GLU A 28 -19.48 20.60 -12.21
CA GLU A 28 -20.78 20.30 -12.80
C GLU A 28 -20.70 20.19 -14.32
N HIS A 29 -20.05 21.16 -14.96
CA HIS A 29 -19.84 21.13 -16.41
C HIS A 29 -19.07 19.88 -16.84
N LYS A 30 -18.04 19.47 -16.10
CA LYS A 30 -17.32 18.20 -16.33
C LYS A 30 -18.25 16.99 -16.22
N LEU A 31 -19.07 16.91 -15.17
CA LEU A 31 -20.03 15.81 -14.96
C LEU A 31 -21.05 15.70 -16.09
N MET A 32 -21.45 16.81 -16.70
CA MET A 32 -22.38 16.79 -17.85
C MET A 32 -21.80 16.03 -19.06
N TYR A 33 -20.49 16.13 -19.33
CA TYR A 33 -19.84 15.35 -20.40
C TYR A 33 -19.79 13.86 -20.06
N SER A 34 -19.48 13.51 -18.81
CA SER A 34 -19.47 12.11 -18.36
C SER A 34 -20.85 11.46 -18.46
N ARG A 35 -21.93 12.24 -18.38
CA ARG A 35 -23.32 11.81 -18.59
C ARG A 35 -23.75 11.75 -20.06
N GLY A 36 -22.87 12.08 -21.01
CA GLY A 36 -23.18 12.09 -22.44
C GLY A 36 -24.13 13.21 -22.87
N LEU A 37 -24.32 14.26 -22.05
CA LEU A 37 -25.17 15.39 -22.39
C LEU A 37 -24.54 16.32 -23.45
N PHE A 38 -23.22 16.18 -23.64
CA PHE A 38 -22.45 16.88 -24.66
C PHE A 38 -21.54 15.90 -25.39
N SER A 39 -21.13 16.26 -26.61
CA SER A 39 -20.13 15.51 -27.37
C SER A 39 -18.86 15.34 -26.54
N THR A 40 -18.28 14.13 -26.54
CA THR A 40 -17.04 13.83 -25.82
C THR A 40 -15.98 14.87 -26.17
N PRO A 41 -15.49 15.65 -25.20
CA PRO A 41 -14.54 16.71 -25.47
C PRO A 41 -13.22 16.09 -25.92
N ASN A 42 -12.44 16.83 -26.71
CA ASN A 42 -11.04 16.47 -27.01
C ASN A 42 -10.33 16.07 -25.69
N PRO A 43 -9.58 14.95 -25.64
CA PRO A 43 -8.79 14.54 -24.48
C PRO A 43 -8.02 15.70 -23.82
N ASP A 44 -7.41 16.59 -24.60
CA ASP A 44 -6.67 17.74 -24.05
C ASP A 44 -7.55 18.64 -23.16
N HIS A 45 -8.80 18.86 -23.56
CA HIS A 45 -9.76 19.64 -22.76
C HIS A 45 -10.21 18.87 -21.51
N ARG A 46 -10.29 17.53 -21.57
CA ARG A 46 -10.62 16.71 -20.41
C ARG A 46 -9.53 16.82 -19.34
N GLN A 47 -8.26 16.75 -19.76
CA GLN A 47 -7.12 16.89 -18.86
C GLN A 47 -7.00 18.30 -18.30
N ALA A 48 -7.17 19.34 -19.14
CA ALA A 48 -7.11 20.72 -18.69
C ALA A 48 -8.18 21.05 -17.63
N ARG A 49 -9.41 20.55 -17.82
CA ARG A 49 -10.49 20.73 -16.84
C ARG A 49 -10.21 19.98 -15.54
N TYR A 50 -9.66 18.78 -15.63
CA TYR A 50 -9.21 18.03 -14.46
C TYR A 50 -8.14 18.80 -13.68
N ALA A 51 -7.09 19.25 -14.35
CA ALA A 51 -6.00 20.02 -13.75
C ALA A 51 -6.48 21.33 -13.11
N ALA A 52 -7.46 22.00 -13.73
CA ALA A 52 -8.06 23.22 -13.20
C ALA A 52 -8.92 23.00 -11.93
N LEU A 53 -9.43 21.79 -11.71
CA LEU A 53 -10.08 21.42 -10.45
C LEU A 53 -9.05 20.95 -9.41
N TYR A 54 -8.18 20.04 -9.82
CA TYR A 54 -7.17 19.41 -8.97
C TYR A 54 -6.19 20.43 -8.38
N GLY A 55 -5.58 21.27 -9.21
CA GLY A 55 -4.51 22.18 -8.81
C GLY A 55 -4.89 23.09 -7.65
N PRO A 56 -6.02 23.84 -7.75
CA PRO A 56 -6.52 24.66 -6.65
C PRO A 56 -6.85 23.83 -5.41
N LEU A 57 -7.55 22.70 -5.52
CA LEU A 57 -7.89 21.87 -4.36
C LEU A 57 -6.63 21.38 -3.63
N ARG A 58 -5.64 20.88 -4.37
CA ARG A 58 -4.36 20.44 -3.80
C ARG A 58 -3.63 21.57 -3.09
N ILE A 59 -3.55 22.76 -3.66
CA ILE A 59 -2.80 23.86 -3.03
C ILE A 59 -3.55 24.42 -1.82
N LEU A 60 -4.88 24.47 -1.89
CA LEU A 60 -5.70 25.16 -0.90
C LEU A 60 -6.08 24.27 0.27
N LEU A 61 -6.25 22.96 0.07
CA LEU A 61 -6.48 22.01 1.17
C LEU A 61 -5.18 21.70 1.94
N PHE A 62 -4.03 21.71 1.26
CA PHE A 62 -2.75 21.25 1.83
C PHE A 62 -1.84 22.43 2.13
N SER A 63 -1.83 22.86 3.38
CA SER A 63 -0.86 23.83 3.89
C SER A 63 -0.41 23.39 5.28
N ASP A 64 0.90 23.23 5.47
CA ASP A 64 1.50 22.94 6.77
C ASP A 64 2.50 24.07 7.14
N PRO A 65 2.24 24.84 8.22
CA PRO A 65 1.09 24.76 9.10
C PRO A 65 -0.22 25.18 8.43
N GLN A 66 -1.35 24.67 8.94
CA GLN A 66 -2.68 25.05 8.44
C GLN A 66 -2.86 26.56 8.45
N THR A 67 -3.18 27.11 7.28
CA THR A 67 -3.46 28.54 7.11
C THR A 67 -4.95 28.83 7.39
N ALA A 68 -5.29 30.11 7.56
CA ALA A 68 -6.70 30.51 7.63
C ALA A 68 -7.47 30.14 6.34
N LEU A 69 -6.80 30.19 5.19
CA LEU A 69 -7.35 29.80 3.90
C LEU A 69 -7.62 28.29 3.83
N SER A 70 -6.66 27.44 4.19
CA SER A 70 -6.87 25.99 4.17
C SER A 70 -7.99 25.55 5.11
N ARG A 71 -8.08 26.18 6.29
CA ARG A 71 -9.21 25.92 7.21
C ARG A 71 -10.55 26.35 6.59
N ALA A 72 -10.62 27.53 5.98
CA ALA A 72 -11.83 27.98 5.29
C ALA A 72 -12.25 27.01 4.18
N VAL A 73 -11.29 26.52 3.39
CA VAL A 73 -11.52 25.56 2.31
C VAL A 73 -12.03 24.22 2.86
N MET A 74 -11.39 23.67 3.89
CA MET A 74 -11.83 22.43 4.54
C MET A 74 -13.26 22.50 5.09
N HIS A 75 -13.65 23.65 5.66
CA HIS A 75 -15.00 23.85 6.21
C HIS A 75 -16.03 24.31 5.16
N THR A 76 -15.61 24.46 3.89
CA THR A 76 -16.54 24.82 2.82
C THR A 76 -17.34 23.60 2.40
N GLU A 77 -18.67 23.72 2.46
CA GLU A 77 -19.58 22.65 2.09
C GLU A 77 -19.29 22.14 0.67
N GLY A 78 -19.08 20.82 0.56
CA GLY A 78 -18.81 20.14 -0.71
C GLY A 78 -17.35 20.15 -1.17
N ALA A 79 -16.43 20.88 -0.54
CA ALA A 79 -15.02 20.92 -0.95
C ALA A 79 -14.34 19.55 -0.83
N LEU A 80 -14.46 18.90 0.32
CA LEU A 80 -13.90 17.56 0.54
C LEU A 80 -14.64 16.49 -0.27
N ALA A 81 -15.94 16.65 -0.47
CA ALA A 81 -16.72 15.75 -1.34
C ALA A 81 -16.26 15.83 -2.81
N MET A 82 -15.92 17.02 -3.32
CA MET A 82 -15.35 17.19 -4.65
C MET A 82 -13.97 16.55 -4.76
N ALA A 83 -13.12 16.72 -3.74
CA ALA A 83 -11.83 16.06 -3.64
C ALA A 83 -11.98 14.52 -3.68
N ALA A 84 -12.88 13.95 -2.87
CA ALA A 84 -13.18 12.51 -2.90
C ALA A 84 -13.71 12.05 -4.27
N ALA A 85 -14.62 12.81 -4.89
CA ALA A 85 -15.19 12.46 -6.19
C ALA A 85 -14.13 12.41 -7.30
N LEU A 86 -13.19 13.36 -7.32
CA LEU A 86 -12.08 13.37 -8.26
C LEU A 86 -11.13 12.17 -8.04
N TRP A 87 -10.87 11.77 -6.80
CA TRP A 87 -10.07 10.57 -6.51
C TRP A 87 -10.77 9.29 -6.99
N ILE A 88 -12.09 9.18 -6.76
CA ILE A 88 -12.91 8.03 -7.24
C ILE A 88 -12.88 7.98 -8.77
N GLU A 89 -12.95 9.13 -9.43
CA GLU A 89 -12.90 9.20 -10.89
C GLU A 89 -11.56 8.70 -11.43
N GLU A 90 -10.44 9.13 -10.85
CA GLU A 90 -9.13 8.57 -11.19
C GLU A 90 -9.06 7.05 -10.93
N ALA A 91 -9.67 6.57 -9.85
CA ALA A 91 -9.64 5.16 -9.49
C ALA A 91 -10.44 4.26 -10.44
N ARG A 92 -11.50 4.82 -11.04
CA ARG A 92 -12.36 4.16 -12.02
C ARG A 92 -11.86 4.31 -13.45
N ASP A 93 -10.79 5.07 -13.68
CA ASP A 93 -10.23 5.30 -15.01
C ASP A 93 -9.22 4.20 -15.40
N PRO A 94 -9.60 3.25 -16.27
CA PRO A 94 -8.74 2.13 -16.65
C PRO A 94 -7.54 2.57 -17.50
N GLU A 95 -7.60 3.74 -18.12
CA GLU A 95 -6.53 4.27 -18.97
C GLU A 95 -5.52 5.10 -18.18
N ALA A 96 -5.79 5.36 -16.88
CA ALA A 96 -4.98 6.23 -16.05
C ALA A 96 -4.74 7.62 -16.67
N PHE A 97 -5.73 8.14 -17.41
CA PHE A 97 -5.67 9.39 -18.15
C PHE A 97 -5.32 10.58 -17.25
N TYR A 98 -5.86 10.59 -16.03
CA TYR A 98 -5.66 11.65 -15.05
C TYR A 98 -4.39 11.48 -14.18
N GLY A 99 -3.67 10.36 -14.31
CA GLY A 99 -2.34 10.20 -13.74
C GLY A 99 -2.26 9.73 -12.28
N PHE A 100 -3.36 9.59 -11.54
CA PHE A 100 -3.41 9.17 -10.12
C PHE A 100 -2.93 10.23 -9.11
N GLU A 101 -3.00 11.50 -9.46
CA GLU A 101 -2.50 12.65 -8.71
C GLU A 101 -3.21 12.87 -7.36
N MET A 102 -4.40 12.29 -7.17
CA MET A 102 -5.19 12.46 -5.95
C MET A 102 -4.71 11.59 -4.80
N ALA A 103 -3.88 10.59 -5.06
CA ALA A 103 -3.33 9.73 -4.02
C ALA A 103 -2.58 10.55 -2.95
N PHE A 104 -1.91 11.64 -3.36
CA PHE A 104 -1.18 12.54 -2.46
C PHE A 104 -2.07 13.23 -1.42
N MET A 105 -3.38 13.25 -1.62
CA MET A 105 -4.28 13.90 -0.67
C MET A 105 -4.59 13.06 0.56
N LEU A 106 -4.30 11.76 0.50
CA LEU A 106 -4.61 10.78 1.55
C LEU A 106 -3.37 10.39 2.37
N LEU A 107 -2.22 11.00 2.08
CA LEU A 107 -0.94 10.70 2.72
C LEU A 107 -0.17 11.96 3.02
N GLU A 108 0.53 11.92 4.15
CA GLU A 108 1.47 12.96 4.56
C GLU A 108 2.70 12.89 3.66
N PRO A 109 2.99 13.90 2.82
CA PRO A 109 4.26 13.96 2.14
C PRO A 109 5.34 14.43 3.11
N ASP A 110 6.49 13.76 3.07
CA ASP A 110 7.74 14.10 3.81
C ASP A 110 8.31 15.53 3.52
N LYS A 111 7.60 16.38 2.77
CA LYS A 111 8.11 17.64 2.19
C LYS A 111 7.20 18.86 2.41
N GLY A 112 6.66 19.03 3.62
CA GLY A 112 6.13 20.33 4.09
C GLY A 112 4.81 20.81 3.47
N LEU A 113 4.07 19.93 2.79
CA LEU A 113 2.67 20.15 2.39
C LEU A 113 1.83 19.03 3.02
N SER A 114 1.81 18.99 4.35
CA SER A 114 1.17 17.90 5.09
C SER A 114 -0.35 18.12 5.24
N PRO A 115 -1.22 17.17 4.87
CA PRO A 115 -2.54 17.10 5.48
C PRO A 115 -2.36 16.87 6.98
N THR A 116 -3.12 17.58 7.80
CA THR A 116 -3.30 17.14 9.18
C THR A 116 -3.94 15.75 9.18
N SER A 117 -3.66 14.93 10.19
CA SER A 117 -4.28 13.60 10.37
C SER A 117 -5.80 13.62 10.16
N ASP A 118 -6.41 14.72 10.57
CA ASP A 118 -7.86 14.96 10.49
C ASP A 118 -8.33 15.07 9.03
N LEU A 119 -7.59 15.79 8.17
CA LEU A 119 -7.96 15.98 6.76
C LEU A 119 -7.96 14.66 5.97
N SER A 120 -6.97 13.80 6.21
CA SER A 120 -6.92 12.49 5.56
C SER A 120 -8.12 11.63 5.95
N THR A 121 -8.54 11.71 7.21
CA THR A 121 -9.68 10.96 7.74
C THR A 121 -10.98 11.49 7.14
N ASP A 122 -11.15 12.83 7.11
CA ASP A 122 -12.33 13.46 6.53
C ASP A 122 -12.50 13.13 5.04
N ILE A 123 -11.40 13.12 4.27
CA ILE A 123 -11.46 12.73 2.85
C ILE A 123 -11.83 11.25 2.71
N LEU A 124 -11.29 10.35 3.55
CA LEU A 124 -11.66 8.93 3.54
C LEU A 124 -13.15 8.72 3.84
N ASP A 125 -13.72 9.48 4.77
CA ASP A 125 -15.15 9.41 5.07
C ASP A 125 -16.00 9.87 3.86
N HIS A 126 -15.56 10.93 3.17
CA HIS A 126 -16.19 11.34 1.92
C HIS A 126 -16.01 10.33 0.78
N LEU A 127 -14.90 9.58 0.73
CA LEU A 127 -14.70 8.49 -0.22
C LEU A 127 -15.67 7.34 0.03
N VAL A 128 -15.83 6.93 1.29
CA VAL A 128 -16.79 5.90 1.69
C VAL A 128 -18.21 6.34 1.34
N ALA A 129 -18.59 7.58 1.66
CA ALA A 129 -19.89 8.14 1.29
C ALA A 129 -20.09 8.18 -0.25
N GLY A 130 -19.05 8.57 -1.00
CA GLY A 130 -19.05 8.58 -2.47
C GLY A 130 -19.15 7.19 -3.11
N CYS A 131 -18.77 6.14 -2.37
CA CYS A 131 -18.92 4.72 -2.73
C CYS A 131 -20.16 4.09 -2.06
N GLY A 132 -21.24 4.86 -1.90
CA GLY A 132 -22.51 4.35 -1.38
C GLY A 132 -22.46 3.87 0.08
N GLY A 133 -21.46 4.29 0.86
CA GLY A 133 -21.21 3.83 2.22
C GLY A 133 -20.35 2.56 2.31
N SER A 134 -19.83 2.04 1.19
CA SER A 134 -19.06 0.79 1.15
C SER A 134 -17.56 1.03 1.31
N LYS A 135 -17.00 0.62 2.45
CA LYS A 135 -15.53 0.58 2.65
C LYS A 135 -14.87 -0.42 1.69
N ASP A 136 -15.52 -1.55 1.41
CA ASP A 136 -15.00 -2.57 0.49
C ASP A 136 -14.85 -2.03 -0.93
N GLU A 137 -15.78 -1.19 -1.39
CA GLU A 137 -15.68 -0.55 -2.71
C GLU A 137 -14.48 0.41 -2.76
N VAL A 138 -14.24 1.19 -1.70
CA VAL A 138 -13.05 2.07 -1.62
C VAL A 138 -11.76 1.23 -1.68
N VAL A 139 -11.70 0.10 -0.96
CA VAL A 139 -10.56 -0.80 -0.98
C VAL A 139 -10.36 -1.42 -2.37
N GLN A 140 -11.42 -1.87 -3.04
CA GLN A 140 -11.35 -2.37 -4.41
C GLN A 140 -10.83 -1.31 -5.39
N LEU A 141 -11.29 -0.06 -5.26
CA LEU A 141 -10.80 1.06 -6.05
C LEU A 141 -9.31 1.34 -5.78
N LEU A 142 -8.87 1.26 -4.54
CA LEU A 142 -7.45 1.44 -4.16
C LEU A 142 -6.56 0.36 -4.80
N TYR A 143 -6.95 -0.91 -4.72
CA TYR A 143 -6.24 -2.00 -5.40
C TYR A 143 -6.30 -1.89 -6.93
N SER A 144 -7.42 -1.43 -7.48
CA SER A 144 -7.57 -1.14 -8.91
C SER A 144 -6.56 -0.09 -9.36
N ARG A 145 -6.41 1.02 -8.63
CA ARG A 145 -5.41 2.07 -8.92
C ARG A 145 -3.99 1.50 -8.97
N VAL A 146 -3.59 0.74 -7.94
CA VAL A 146 -2.28 0.09 -7.87
C VAL A 146 -2.04 -0.78 -9.12
N ASN A 147 -3.01 -1.64 -9.44
CA ASN A 147 -2.91 -2.56 -10.58
C ASN A 147 -2.87 -1.83 -11.92
N THR A 148 -3.74 -0.83 -12.11
CA THR A 148 -3.78 -0.02 -13.33
C THR A 148 -2.46 0.72 -13.51
N ASN A 149 -1.92 1.35 -12.46
CA ASN A 149 -0.62 2.02 -12.54
C ASN A 149 0.52 1.06 -12.92
N LEU A 150 0.58 -0.12 -12.29
CA LEU A 150 1.58 -1.15 -12.60
C LEU A 150 1.52 -1.67 -14.05
N LYS A 151 0.33 -1.67 -14.67
CA LYS A 151 0.09 -2.13 -16.04
C LYS A 151 0.37 -1.10 -17.11
N ARG A 152 0.60 0.17 -16.75
CA ARG A 152 0.94 1.22 -17.72
C ARG A 152 2.25 0.89 -18.43
N LEU A 153 2.38 1.36 -19.67
CA LEU A 153 3.65 1.28 -20.42
C LEU A 153 4.79 1.98 -19.67
N GLU A 154 4.45 3.09 -19.00
CA GLU A 154 5.30 3.86 -18.10
C GLU A 154 4.55 4.02 -16.76
N PRO A 155 4.74 3.12 -15.79
CA PRO A 155 4.19 3.27 -14.45
C PRO A 155 4.72 4.54 -13.79
N ASP A 156 3.87 5.22 -13.02
CA ASP A 156 4.28 6.32 -12.16
C ASP A 156 4.64 5.77 -10.77
N PRO A 157 5.94 5.65 -10.46
CA PRO A 157 6.37 5.03 -9.23
C PRO A 157 6.09 5.90 -7.99
N ASN A 158 5.92 7.22 -8.13
CA ASN A 158 5.60 8.08 -7.00
C ASN A 158 4.15 7.87 -6.57
N ASN A 159 3.21 7.91 -7.52
CA ASN A 159 1.79 7.67 -7.22
C ASN A 159 1.56 6.24 -6.73
N LEU A 160 2.29 5.28 -7.29
CA LEU A 160 2.28 3.90 -6.80
C LEU A 160 2.79 3.77 -5.36
N GLN A 161 3.90 4.44 -5.03
CA GLN A 161 4.41 4.45 -3.65
C GLN A 161 3.38 5.07 -2.69
N THR A 162 2.71 6.14 -3.11
CA THR A 162 1.64 6.78 -2.34
C THR A 162 0.49 5.80 -2.10
N ASP A 163 -0.10 5.20 -3.14
CA ASP A 163 -1.22 4.25 -2.96
C ASP A 163 -0.81 3.06 -2.05
N LEU A 164 0.40 2.51 -2.20
CA LEU A 164 0.89 1.42 -1.34
C LEU A 164 1.12 1.85 0.11
N SER A 165 1.58 3.07 0.32
CA SER A 165 1.78 3.62 1.66
C SER A 165 0.43 3.90 2.35
N LEU A 166 -0.62 4.17 1.57
CA LEU A 166 -1.96 4.40 2.11
C LEU A 166 -2.51 3.07 2.62
N ILE A 167 -2.41 2.00 1.81
CA ILE A 167 -2.76 0.65 2.23
C ILE A 167 -2.02 0.29 3.53
N LEU A 168 -0.70 0.54 3.59
CA LEU A 168 0.09 0.26 4.78
C LEU A 168 -0.41 1.05 6.01
N LYS A 169 -0.65 2.35 5.88
CA LYS A 169 -1.14 3.22 6.96
C LYS A 169 -2.48 2.72 7.50
N GLN A 170 -3.37 2.25 6.63
CA GLN A 170 -4.69 1.72 7.02
C GLN A 170 -4.61 0.35 7.73
N ILE A 171 -3.60 -0.47 7.46
CA ILE A 171 -3.46 -1.78 8.14
C ILE A 171 -2.69 -1.64 9.47
N GLN A 172 -1.81 -0.64 9.59
CA GLN A 172 -0.94 -0.48 10.77
C GLN A 172 -1.67 -0.09 12.05
N SER A 173 -2.88 0.46 11.96
CA SER A 173 -3.68 0.86 13.11
C SER A 173 -5.12 0.37 12.97
N SER A 174 -5.64 -0.22 14.06
CA SER A 174 -7.02 -0.72 14.16
C SER A 174 -8.07 0.38 13.99
N ASP A 175 -7.69 1.63 14.28
CA ASP A 175 -8.64 2.74 14.39
C ASP A 175 -8.79 3.51 13.08
N THR A 176 -8.24 2.98 11.97
CA THR A 176 -8.30 3.65 10.68
C THR A 176 -9.54 3.24 9.89
N THR A 177 -10.01 4.15 9.03
CA THR A 177 -11.29 4.02 8.33
C THR A 177 -11.42 2.72 7.54
N LEU A 178 -10.36 2.27 6.88
CA LEU A 178 -10.39 1.13 5.95
C LEU A 178 -9.81 -0.17 6.53
N CYS A 179 -9.33 -0.19 7.78
CA CYS A 179 -8.63 -1.33 8.37
C CYS A 179 -9.43 -2.64 8.23
N ASP A 180 -10.67 -2.67 8.74
CA ASP A 180 -11.53 -3.85 8.72
C ASP A 180 -11.79 -4.37 7.30
N ALA A 181 -11.99 -3.47 6.33
CA ALA A 181 -12.27 -3.83 4.94
C ALA A 181 -11.03 -4.38 4.22
N ILE A 182 -9.82 -3.95 4.60
CA ILE A 182 -8.58 -4.53 4.07
C ILE A 182 -8.28 -5.87 4.74
N LEU A 183 -8.54 -5.98 6.05
CA LEU A 183 -8.32 -7.19 6.81
C LEU A 183 -9.33 -8.30 6.50
N SER A 184 -10.53 -7.97 6.03
CA SER A 184 -11.51 -8.96 5.56
C SER A 184 -11.05 -9.71 4.30
N ILE A 185 -10.05 -9.16 3.59
CA ILE A 185 -9.51 -9.72 2.34
C ILE A 185 -8.00 -10.02 2.42
N VAL A 186 -7.47 -10.35 3.61
CA VAL A 186 -6.03 -10.68 3.82
C VAL A 186 -5.45 -11.63 2.77
N PRO A 187 -6.09 -12.77 2.41
CA PRO A 187 -5.62 -13.65 1.34
C PRO A 187 -5.33 -12.93 0.03
N TYR A 188 -6.27 -12.09 -0.40
CA TYR A 188 -6.15 -11.31 -1.64
C TYR A 188 -5.07 -10.23 -1.51
N THR A 189 -5.04 -9.52 -0.37
CA THR A 189 -4.01 -8.52 -0.05
C THR A 189 -2.60 -9.11 -0.20
N ILE A 190 -2.36 -10.30 0.37
CA ILE A 190 -1.06 -10.97 0.29
C ILE A 190 -0.69 -11.31 -1.16
N ILE A 191 -1.59 -11.96 -1.90
CA ILE A 191 -1.36 -12.32 -3.31
C ILE A 191 -1.05 -11.06 -4.13
N SER A 192 -1.87 -10.02 -3.98
CA SER A 192 -1.72 -8.75 -4.69
C SER A 192 -0.39 -8.06 -4.38
N MET A 193 0.07 -8.10 -3.13
CA MET A 193 1.37 -7.52 -2.75
C MET A 193 2.55 -8.33 -3.27
N VAL A 194 2.46 -9.66 -3.33
CA VAL A 194 3.50 -10.50 -3.96
C VAL A 194 3.60 -10.22 -5.45
N ASP A 195 2.45 -10.12 -6.15
CA ASP A 195 2.41 -9.76 -7.57
C ASP A 195 2.95 -8.35 -7.81
N THR A 196 2.58 -7.39 -6.95
CA THR A 196 3.12 -6.03 -6.97
C THR A 196 4.63 -6.02 -6.80
N LEU A 197 5.16 -6.77 -5.83
CA LEU A 197 6.60 -6.89 -5.61
C LEU A 197 7.30 -7.50 -6.82
N HIS A 198 6.74 -8.54 -7.43
CA HIS A 198 7.26 -9.14 -8.66
C HIS A 198 7.36 -8.11 -9.80
N LEU A 199 6.28 -7.35 -10.03
CA LEU A 199 6.22 -6.33 -11.08
C LEU A 199 7.19 -5.18 -10.81
N LEU A 200 7.30 -4.72 -9.55
CA LEU A 200 8.25 -3.69 -9.15
C LEU A 200 9.71 -4.12 -9.37
N LEU A 201 10.05 -5.41 -9.20
CA LEU A 201 11.38 -5.90 -9.52
C LEU A 201 11.69 -5.91 -11.01
N ASN A 202 10.70 -6.24 -11.84
CA ASN A 202 10.83 -6.14 -13.28
C ASN A 202 10.98 -4.67 -13.70
N LEU A 203 10.21 -3.76 -13.08
CA LEU A 203 10.32 -2.32 -13.28
C LEU A 203 11.70 -1.78 -12.87
N ARG A 204 12.21 -2.18 -11.70
CA ARG A 204 13.58 -1.83 -11.24
C ARG A 204 14.62 -2.27 -12.25
N SER A 205 14.51 -3.50 -12.76
CA SER A 205 15.43 -4.03 -13.77
C SER A 205 15.42 -3.20 -15.07
N LYS A 206 14.25 -2.71 -15.49
CA LYS A 206 14.11 -1.78 -16.63
C LYS A 206 14.73 -0.41 -16.31
N TYR A 207 14.41 0.17 -15.17
CA TYR A 207 14.91 1.49 -14.75
C TYR A 207 16.43 1.53 -14.59
N LEU A 208 17.03 0.46 -14.06
CA LEU A 208 18.49 0.31 -13.96
C LEU A 208 19.15 0.33 -15.35
N LYS A 209 18.55 -0.33 -16.36
CA LYS A 209 19.03 -0.29 -17.75
C LYS A 209 18.95 1.13 -18.33
N ASP A 210 17.86 1.85 -18.01
CA ASP A 210 17.61 3.22 -18.49
C ASP A 210 18.32 4.31 -17.66
N ARG A 211 19.13 3.92 -16.65
CA ARG A 211 19.80 4.82 -15.70
C ARG A 211 18.84 5.77 -14.96
N LYS A 212 17.59 5.34 -14.76
CA LYS A 212 16.57 6.05 -13.97
C LYS A 212 16.57 5.53 -12.53
N ALA A 213 16.33 6.43 -11.59
CA ALA A 213 16.17 6.05 -10.19
C ALA A 213 14.71 5.69 -9.90
N LEU A 214 14.49 4.59 -9.20
CA LEU A 214 13.21 4.25 -8.61
C LEU A 214 13.10 4.95 -7.24
N PRO A 215 11.91 5.42 -6.80
CA PRO A 215 11.74 6.00 -5.48
C PRO A 215 12.27 5.09 -4.38
N LYS A 216 13.03 5.68 -3.44
CA LYS A 216 13.58 4.95 -2.30
C LYS A 216 12.42 4.43 -1.47
N GLY A 217 12.34 3.11 -1.31
CA GLY A 217 11.33 2.46 -0.47
C GLY A 217 10.12 1.89 -1.21
N ILE A 218 9.99 2.03 -2.53
CA ILE A 218 8.82 1.45 -3.22
C ILE A 218 8.74 -0.08 -3.11
N LEU A 219 9.88 -0.77 -3.06
CA LEU A 219 9.95 -2.22 -2.84
C LEU A 219 9.66 -2.61 -1.37
N TYR A 220 9.85 -1.67 -0.45
CA TYR A 220 9.56 -1.86 0.97
C TYR A 220 8.06 -1.89 1.23
N CYS A 221 7.27 -1.02 0.57
CA CYS A 221 5.85 -0.88 0.83
C CYS A 221 5.05 -2.20 0.72
N PRO A 222 5.13 -2.98 -0.38
CA PRO A 222 4.36 -4.23 -0.47
C PRO A 222 4.80 -5.26 0.56
N MET A 223 6.09 -5.29 0.91
CA MET A 223 6.61 -6.19 1.95
C MET A 223 6.12 -5.80 3.35
N ALA A 224 6.05 -4.50 3.63
CA ALA A 224 5.49 -3.96 4.87
C ALA A 224 3.98 -4.23 4.97
N VAL A 225 3.25 -4.17 3.86
CA VAL A 225 1.82 -4.53 3.80
C VAL A 225 1.62 -6.03 4.08
N ILE A 226 2.41 -6.92 3.47
CA ILE A 226 2.38 -8.37 3.77
C ILE A 226 2.64 -8.60 5.26
N PHE A 227 3.68 -7.96 5.82
CA PHE A 227 3.99 -8.04 7.24
C PHE A 227 2.82 -7.58 8.11
N ALA A 228 2.23 -6.42 7.83
CA ALA A 228 1.13 -5.86 8.61
C ALA A 228 -0.14 -6.73 8.52
N ALA A 229 -0.44 -7.27 7.33
CA ALA A 229 -1.57 -8.18 7.12
C ALA A 229 -1.41 -9.49 7.90
N LEU A 230 -0.20 -10.08 7.91
CA LEU A 230 0.09 -11.31 8.64
C LEU A 230 0.19 -11.12 10.16
N ARG A 231 0.58 -9.92 10.62
CA ARG A 231 0.70 -9.58 12.04
C ARG A 231 -0.63 -9.19 12.67
N SER A 232 -1.60 -8.75 11.88
CA SER A 232 -2.81 -8.12 12.40
C SER A 232 -3.54 -9.00 13.41
N PRO A 233 -4.02 -8.44 14.54
CA PRO A 233 -4.71 -9.16 15.61
C PRO A 233 -6.14 -9.51 15.18
N GLY A 234 -6.26 -10.30 14.11
CA GLY A 234 -7.51 -10.94 13.71
C GLY A 234 -7.69 -12.29 14.41
N PRO A 235 -8.85 -12.95 14.23
CA PRO A 235 -9.01 -14.35 14.60
C PRO A 235 -7.84 -15.17 14.03
N HIS A 236 -7.29 -16.09 14.83
CA HIS A 236 -6.09 -16.86 14.50
C HIS A 236 -6.13 -17.49 13.09
N GLU A 237 -7.32 -17.87 12.64
CA GLU A 237 -7.60 -18.41 11.30
C GLU A 237 -7.08 -17.51 10.17
N LEU A 238 -7.15 -16.19 10.30
CA LEU A 238 -6.65 -15.24 9.29
C LEU A 238 -5.13 -15.28 9.15
N GLY A 239 -4.40 -15.53 10.25
CA GLY A 239 -2.95 -15.69 10.22
C GLY A 239 -2.53 -16.98 9.49
N TYR A 240 -3.24 -18.08 9.76
CA TYR A 240 -3.02 -19.36 9.07
C TYR A 240 -3.36 -19.27 7.59
N GLU A 241 -4.54 -18.74 7.25
CA GLU A 241 -4.95 -18.59 5.86
C GLU A 241 -4.02 -17.65 5.11
N GLY A 242 -3.68 -16.50 5.70
CA GLY A 242 -2.76 -15.55 5.10
C GLY A 242 -1.39 -16.16 4.82
N LEU A 243 -0.83 -16.91 5.78
CA LEU A 243 0.45 -17.58 5.57
C LEU A 243 0.34 -18.69 4.52
N ALA A 244 -0.68 -19.56 4.58
CA ALA A 244 -0.88 -20.60 3.58
C ALA A 244 -0.93 -19.99 2.16
N ARG A 245 -1.65 -18.87 2.02
CA ARG A 245 -1.72 -18.12 0.76
C ARG A 245 -0.38 -17.52 0.35
N LEU A 246 0.41 -17.00 1.30
CA LEU A 246 1.77 -16.55 1.01
C LEU A 246 2.64 -17.70 0.46
N LEU A 247 2.57 -18.89 1.08
CA LEU A 247 3.34 -20.06 0.67
C LEU A 247 2.91 -20.60 -0.70
N ASP A 248 1.64 -20.44 -1.07
CA ASP A 248 1.11 -20.79 -2.39
C ASP A 248 1.51 -19.80 -3.50
N THR A 249 2.10 -18.65 -3.15
CA THR A 249 2.55 -17.64 -4.13
C THR A 249 4.02 -17.84 -4.54
N SER A 250 4.50 -16.98 -5.46
CA SER A 250 5.91 -16.91 -5.83
C SER A 250 6.80 -16.11 -4.86
N PHE A 251 6.31 -15.81 -3.65
CA PHE A 251 6.98 -14.94 -2.68
C PHE A 251 8.47 -15.28 -2.48
N PHE A 252 8.80 -16.52 -2.14
CA PHE A 252 10.19 -16.94 -1.91
C PHE A 252 11.07 -16.74 -3.15
N THR A 253 10.57 -17.08 -4.34
CA THR A 253 11.28 -16.87 -5.61
C THR A 253 11.48 -15.39 -5.91
N VAL A 254 10.47 -14.55 -5.66
CA VAL A 254 10.54 -13.09 -5.85
C VAL A 254 11.59 -12.46 -4.94
N VAL A 255 11.62 -12.85 -3.67
CA VAL A 255 12.61 -12.35 -2.71
C VAL A 255 14.00 -12.92 -2.97
N ALA A 256 14.12 -14.17 -3.41
CA ALA A 256 15.38 -14.75 -3.84
C ALA A 256 16.00 -13.98 -5.02
N ARG A 257 15.17 -13.55 -5.99
CA ARG A 257 15.62 -12.68 -7.09
C ARG A 257 16.19 -11.36 -6.56
N MET A 258 15.60 -10.78 -5.51
CA MET A 258 16.17 -9.59 -4.87
C MET A 258 17.55 -9.85 -4.27
N ALA A 259 17.73 -10.98 -3.58
CA ALA A 259 19.02 -11.35 -2.99
C ALA A 259 20.15 -11.45 -4.05
N LEU A 260 19.78 -11.76 -5.30
CA LEU A 260 20.72 -11.87 -6.43
C LEU A 260 21.03 -10.51 -7.08
N ILE A 261 20.17 -9.51 -6.93
CA ILE A 261 20.39 -8.15 -7.41
C ILE A 261 21.30 -7.44 -6.41
N ARG A 262 22.63 -7.57 -6.61
CA ARG A 262 23.66 -7.08 -5.69
C ARG A 262 23.74 -5.53 -5.63
N GLU A 263 22.92 -4.86 -4.83
CA GLU A 263 23.03 -3.42 -4.56
C GLU A 263 22.95 -3.08 -3.05
N PRO A 264 24.01 -2.53 -2.41
CA PRO A 264 24.12 -2.51 -0.94
C PRO A 264 23.21 -1.55 -0.16
N SER A 265 22.64 -0.49 -0.76
CA SER A 265 22.15 0.67 0.01
C SER A 265 20.64 0.72 0.28
N SER A 266 19.83 -0.07 -0.44
CA SER A 266 18.37 -0.17 -0.22
C SER A 266 17.95 -1.37 0.64
N ASP A 267 18.89 -2.26 0.94
CA ASP A 267 18.55 -3.62 1.32
C ASP A 267 18.34 -3.80 2.83
N THR A 268 18.80 -2.86 3.66
CA THR A 268 18.72 -3.01 5.13
C THR A 268 17.29 -3.00 5.65
N ILE A 269 16.47 -2.02 5.23
CA ILE A 269 15.07 -1.92 5.71
C ILE A 269 14.26 -3.10 5.19
N PHE A 270 14.44 -3.44 3.91
CA PHE A 270 13.77 -4.59 3.30
C PHE A 270 14.16 -5.89 3.99
N ALA A 271 15.47 -6.12 4.23
CA ALA A 271 15.97 -7.30 4.92
C ALA A 271 15.44 -7.39 6.36
N GLY A 272 15.35 -6.27 7.10
CA GLY A 272 14.79 -6.28 8.46
C GLY A 272 13.31 -6.66 8.49
N ILE A 273 12.49 -6.24 7.53
CA ILE A 273 11.11 -6.72 7.43
C ILE A 273 11.07 -8.19 7.02
N LEU A 274 11.89 -8.59 6.06
CA LEU A 274 11.96 -9.99 5.65
C LEU A 274 12.34 -10.90 6.80
N GLU A 275 13.31 -10.49 7.61
CA GLU A 275 13.71 -11.17 8.84
C GLU A 275 12.52 -11.33 9.76
N THR A 276 11.76 -10.26 9.99
CA THR A 276 10.56 -10.32 10.83
C THR A 276 9.50 -11.27 10.23
N VAL A 277 9.25 -11.20 8.92
CA VAL A 277 8.25 -12.07 8.26
C VAL A 277 8.67 -13.54 8.35
N LEU A 278 9.94 -13.88 8.11
CA LEU A 278 10.39 -15.26 8.11
C LEU A 278 10.62 -15.80 9.52
N GLN A 279 11.41 -15.09 10.32
CA GLN A 279 11.89 -15.57 11.62
C GLN A 279 10.96 -15.21 12.78
N THR A 280 10.03 -14.26 12.63
CA THR A 280 9.03 -14.00 13.68
C THR A 280 7.67 -14.56 13.31
N ILE A 281 7.22 -14.40 12.06
CA ILE A 281 5.88 -14.86 11.67
C ILE A 281 5.94 -16.30 11.18
N CYS A 282 6.61 -16.59 10.06
CA CYS A 282 6.55 -17.91 9.43
C CYS A 282 7.01 -19.02 10.37
N ILE A 283 8.09 -18.81 11.13
CA ILE A 283 8.62 -19.85 12.02
C ILE A 283 7.63 -20.27 13.11
N ARG A 284 6.74 -19.38 13.58
CA ARG A 284 5.71 -19.72 14.58
C ARG A 284 4.75 -20.78 14.05
N PHE A 285 4.59 -20.85 12.73
CA PHE A 285 3.73 -21.81 12.06
C PHE A 285 4.48 -23.08 11.61
N ALA A 286 5.80 -23.16 11.82
CA ALA A 286 6.59 -24.35 11.51
C ALA A 286 6.24 -25.56 12.39
N ALA A 287 5.55 -25.33 13.53
CA ALA A 287 4.97 -26.42 14.32
C ALA A 287 3.92 -27.24 13.54
N HIS A 288 3.35 -26.68 12.46
CA HIS A 288 2.39 -27.37 11.60
C HIS A 288 3.11 -28.03 10.43
N ARG A 289 3.18 -29.37 10.44
CA ARG A 289 3.88 -30.17 9.43
C ARG A 289 3.58 -29.77 7.97
N PRO A 290 2.32 -29.53 7.54
CA PRO A 290 2.05 -29.12 6.16
C PRO A 290 2.71 -27.78 5.79
N LEU A 291 2.71 -26.81 6.71
CA LEU A 291 3.32 -25.50 6.52
C LEU A 291 4.85 -25.58 6.55
N LEU A 292 5.42 -26.35 7.48
CA LEU A 292 6.87 -26.63 7.53
C LEU A 292 7.37 -27.24 6.21
N LEU A 293 6.68 -28.27 5.70
CA LEU A 293 7.03 -28.89 4.42
C LEU A 293 6.88 -27.91 3.25
N ALA A 294 5.83 -27.08 3.25
CA ALA A 294 5.65 -26.05 2.23
C ALA A 294 6.77 -25.00 2.24
N MET A 295 7.16 -24.50 3.41
CA MET A 295 8.29 -23.57 3.56
C MET A 295 9.61 -24.17 3.07
N ASN A 296 9.92 -25.41 3.49
CA ASN A 296 11.12 -26.12 3.04
C ASN A 296 11.15 -26.27 1.51
N ARG A 297 10.03 -26.67 0.89
CA ARG A 297 9.91 -26.75 -0.57
C ARG A 297 10.07 -25.40 -1.24
N ALA A 298 9.48 -24.35 -0.69
CA ALA A 298 9.55 -23.00 -1.25
C ALA A 298 10.98 -22.44 -1.24
N ILE A 299 11.73 -22.65 -0.14
CA ILE A 299 13.16 -22.28 -0.07
C ILE A 299 13.98 -23.06 -1.10
N ALA A 300 13.79 -24.38 -1.16
CA ALA A 300 14.53 -25.23 -2.10
C ALA A 300 14.26 -24.83 -3.56
N ALA A 301 13.00 -24.52 -3.90
CA ALA A 301 12.60 -24.04 -5.22
C ALA A 301 13.17 -22.65 -5.55
N ALA A 302 13.25 -21.76 -4.56
CA ALA A 302 13.80 -20.42 -4.74
C ALA A 302 15.33 -20.39 -4.87
N PHE A 303 16.04 -21.37 -4.28
CA PHE A 303 17.50 -21.43 -4.25
C PHE A 303 18.05 -22.81 -4.67
N PRO A 304 17.82 -23.25 -5.92
CA PRO A 304 18.26 -24.59 -6.37
C PRO A 304 19.78 -24.77 -6.35
N THR A 305 20.55 -23.67 -6.41
CA THR A 305 22.02 -23.66 -6.38
C THR A 305 22.60 -23.16 -5.06
N GLY A 306 21.76 -23.01 -4.02
CA GLY A 306 22.15 -22.48 -2.71
C GLY A 306 21.82 -21.00 -2.52
N ILE A 307 21.76 -20.59 -1.25
CA ILE A 307 21.40 -19.23 -0.83
C ILE A 307 22.62 -18.30 -0.98
N PRO A 308 22.49 -17.18 -1.70
CA PRO A 308 23.61 -16.25 -1.91
C PRO A 308 24.09 -15.56 -0.62
N GLY A 309 25.23 -14.90 -0.72
CA GLY A 309 25.71 -13.96 0.30
C GLY A 309 24.86 -12.68 0.40
N GLY A 310 25.15 -11.82 1.38
CA GLY A 310 24.46 -10.53 1.56
C GLY A 310 23.35 -10.55 2.60
N LEU A 311 22.74 -9.39 2.87
CA LEU A 311 21.76 -9.22 3.95
C LEU A 311 20.54 -10.13 3.78
N ILE A 312 19.90 -10.10 2.61
CA ILE A 312 18.73 -10.94 2.30
C ILE A 312 19.10 -12.43 2.35
N GLY A 313 20.27 -12.80 1.81
CA GLY A 313 20.75 -14.19 1.85
C GLY A 313 21.07 -14.68 3.27
N ASN A 314 21.57 -13.80 4.16
CA ASN A 314 21.77 -14.13 5.57
C ASN A 314 20.43 -14.44 6.25
N VAL A 315 19.40 -13.62 6.01
CA VAL A 315 18.05 -13.84 6.56
C VAL A 315 17.50 -15.22 6.17
N PHE A 316 17.63 -15.60 4.89
CA PHE A 316 17.21 -16.93 4.43
C PHE A 316 18.02 -18.08 5.01
N ARG A 317 19.34 -17.91 5.22
CA ARG A 317 20.18 -18.94 5.84
C ARG A 317 19.79 -19.19 7.29
N THR A 318 19.54 -18.12 8.05
CA THR A 318 19.01 -18.25 9.41
C THR A 318 17.66 -18.96 9.38
N PHE A 319 16.73 -18.51 8.55
CA PHE A 319 15.41 -19.15 8.45
C PHE A 319 15.48 -20.63 8.05
N GLN A 320 16.36 -21.01 7.11
CA GLN A 320 16.57 -22.41 6.74
C GLN A 320 17.15 -23.25 7.89
N SER A 321 18.05 -22.67 8.70
CA SER A 321 18.57 -23.31 9.91
C SER A 321 17.42 -23.58 10.89
N ASP A 322 16.57 -22.58 11.12
CA ASP A 322 15.42 -22.70 12.03
C ASP A 322 14.44 -23.78 11.55
N LEU A 323 14.13 -23.85 10.25
CA LEU A 323 13.27 -24.91 9.69
C LEU A 323 13.89 -26.30 9.81
N THR A 324 15.22 -26.41 9.72
CA THR A 324 15.93 -27.68 9.91
C THR A 324 15.80 -28.15 11.36
N GLU A 325 15.95 -27.25 12.32
CA GLU A 325 15.73 -27.54 13.74
C GLU A 325 14.29 -28.01 14.00
N TRP A 326 13.30 -27.31 13.45
CA TRP A 326 11.89 -27.73 13.57
C TRP A 326 11.60 -29.09 12.94
N THR A 327 12.26 -29.41 11.82
CA THR A 327 12.13 -30.74 11.18
C THR A 327 12.68 -31.84 12.10
N GLN A 328 13.83 -31.61 12.74
CA GLN A 328 14.40 -32.56 13.71
C GLN A 328 13.56 -32.70 14.99
N ILE A 329 12.89 -31.64 15.43
CA ILE A 329 11.93 -31.70 16.55
C ILE A 329 10.72 -32.54 16.15
N GLU A 330 10.20 -32.34 14.95
CA GLU A 330 9.05 -33.07 14.42
C GLU A 330 9.33 -34.57 14.27
N GLU A 331 10.47 -34.95 13.67
CA GLU A 331 10.87 -36.35 13.51
C GLU A 331 10.97 -37.07 14.86
N ARG A 332 11.64 -36.46 15.85
CA ARG A 332 11.74 -37.01 17.21
C ARG A 332 10.38 -37.20 17.89
N TYR A 333 9.43 -36.30 17.65
CA TYR A 333 8.07 -36.42 18.17
C TYR A 333 7.35 -37.65 17.60
N TYR A 334 7.46 -37.89 16.28
CA TYR A 334 6.83 -39.05 15.63
C TYR A 334 7.54 -40.38 15.90
N GLU A 335 8.85 -40.36 16.19
CA GLU A 335 9.64 -41.55 16.56
C GLU A 335 9.40 -42.00 18.01
N GLY A 336 8.62 -41.25 18.80
CA GLY A 336 8.18 -41.65 20.14
C GLY A 336 9.24 -41.47 21.24
N ASP A 337 10.30 -40.70 20.97
CA ASP A 337 11.52 -40.64 21.78
C ASP A 337 11.45 -39.65 22.97
N GLY A 338 10.29 -39.06 23.24
CA GLY A 338 10.09 -38.26 24.46
C GLY A 338 9.01 -37.20 24.37
N VAL A 339 8.32 -37.03 25.50
CA VAL A 339 7.23 -36.08 25.76
C VAL A 339 7.58 -34.66 25.30
N CYS A 340 7.18 -34.30 24.08
CA CYS A 340 6.98 -32.90 23.73
C CYS A 340 5.52 -32.57 24.09
N ASN A 341 5.32 -31.82 25.18
CA ASN A 341 4.04 -31.17 25.51
C ASN A 341 3.69 -30.08 24.49
N ILE A 342 3.84 -30.34 23.19
CA ILE A 342 3.29 -29.50 22.13
C ILE A 342 1.92 -30.12 21.79
N ILE A 343 1.01 -30.08 22.76
CA ILE A 343 -0.42 -30.31 22.49
C ILE A 343 -0.89 -29.02 21.82
N CYS A 344 -0.65 -28.90 20.52
CA CYS A 344 -1.27 -27.85 19.71
C CYS A 344 -2.70 -28.26 19.38
N GLY A 345 -3.54 -28.29 20.42
CA GLY A 345 -5.00 -28.26 20.31
C GLY A 345 -5.57 -26.87 20.59
N ASP A 346 -4.78 -26.00 21.24
CA ASP A 346 -5.14 -24.61 21.51
C ASP A 346 -3.88 -23.70 21.45
N PRO A 347 -3.72 -22.87 20.39
CA PRO A 347 -2.62 -21.91 20.26
C PRO A 347 -2.60 -20.82 21.33
N GLN A 348 -3.56 -20.73 22.26
CA GLN A 348 -3.53 -19.68 23.28
C GLN A 348 -2.62 -19.99 24.47
N VAL A 349 -2.38 -21.26 24.79
CA VAL A 349 -1.71 -21.63 26.05
C VAL A 349 -0.18 -21.63 25.93
N CYS A 350 0.38 -21.85 24.73
CA CYS A 350 1.83 -21.87 24.53
C CYS A 350 2.47 -20.50 24.27
N PHE A 351 1.70 -19.42 24.09
CA PHE A 351 2.20 -18.16 23.54
C PHE A 351 2.10 -16.95 24.50
N SER A 352 2.06 -17.19 25.82
CA SER A 352 2.13 -16.14 26.86
C SER A 352 3.49 -16.04 27.56
N ILE A 353 4.60 -16.43 26.90
CA ILE A 353 5.97 -16.22 27.39
C ILE A 353 6.72 -15.29 26.46
#